data_AF-A0A2G2D1Q4-F1
#
_entry.id   AF-A0A2G2D1Q4-F1
#
_cell.length_a   1.000
_cell.length_b   1.000
_cell.length_c   1.000
_cell.angle_alpha   90.00
_cell.angle_beta   90.00
_cell.angle_gamma   90.00
#
_symmetry.space_group_name_H-M   'P 1'
#
loop_
_entity.id
_entity.type
_entity.pdbx_description
1 polymer ?
#
loop_
_entity_poly.entity_id
_entity_poly.type
_entity_poly.pdbx_seq_one_letter_code
_entity_poly.pdbx_strand_id
1 'polypeptide(L)'
;MKILEITLENPIKHTEIIRLKSEIETGRNYHFLLIDTGKHEFISLDVIKYFREQMQSMETHLLTFEKIALIHPQEYRNESSDPERYNYFTSRVEAKEWFLNQTK
;
A
#
# COMPACT_ATOMS: atom_id res chain seq x y z
N MET A 1 15.98 -7.33 -6.63
CA MET A 1 14.82 -6.46 -6.41
C MET A 1 13.57 -7.32 -6.27
N LYS A 2 12.89 -7.30 -5.13
CA LYS A 2 11.68 -8.11 -4.86
C LYS A 2 10.55 -7.17 -4.45
N ILE A 3 9.38 -7.33 -5.06
CA ILE A 3 8.18 -6.53 -4.78
C ILE A 3 7.16 -7.40 -4.05
N LEU A 4 6.68 -6.94 -2.90
CA LEU A 4 5.52 -7.50 -2.24
C LEU A 4 4.27 -6.84 -2.83
N GLU A 5 3.44 -7.60 -3.52
CA GLU A 5 2.21 -7.10 -4.14
C GLU A 5 1.00 -7.61 -3.36
N ILE A 6 0.24 -6.71 -2.77
CA ILE A 6 -0.95 -7.02 -1.98
C ILE A 6 -2.15 -6.36 -2.66
N THR A 7 -3.19 -7.14 -2.97
CA THR A 7 -4.45 -6.61 -3.50
C THR A 7 -5.55 -6.84 -2.47
N LEU A 8 -6.29 -5.79 -2.11
CA LEU A 8 -7.42 -5.90 -1.18
C LEU A 8 -8.69 -6.28 -1.94
N GLU A 9 -9.44 -7.24 -1.39
CA GLU A 9 -10.77 -7.55 -1.89
C GLU A 9 -11.76 -6.43 -1.55
N ASN A 10 -12.69 -6.17 -2.47
CA ASN A 10 -13.76 -5.19 -2.29
C ASN A 10 -15.11 -5.91 -2.11
N PRO A 11 -15.97 -5.48 -1.16
CA PRO A 11 -15.72 -4.40 -0.21
C PRO A 11 -14.69 -4.81 0.85
N ILE A 12 -13.84 -3.86 1.26
CA ILE A 12 -12.79 -4.04 2.25
C ILE A 12 -13.43 -4.29 3.62
N LYS A 13 -13.03 -5.40 4.26
CA LYS A 13 -13.49 -5.86 5.58
C LYS A 13 -12.33 -5.90 6.57
N HIS A 14 -12.64 -6.04 7.86
CA HIS A 14 -11.63 -6.25 8.91
C HIS A 14 -10.66 -7.40 8.59
N THR A 15 -11.14 -8.49 8.02
CA THR A 15 -10.32 -9.66 7.65
C THR A 15 -9.27 -9.32 6.58
N GLU A 16 -9.62 -8.48 5.59
CA GLU A 16 -8.68 -8.03 4.57
C GLU A 16 -7.60 -7.14 5.17
N ILE A 17 -7.94 -6.31 6.15
CA ILE A 17 -6.98 -5.46 6.86
C ILE A 17 -6.05 -6.29 7.74
N ILE A 18 -6.57 -7.33 8.39
CA ILE A 18 -5.75 -8.29 9.16
C ILE A 18 -4.79 -9.03 8.22
N ARG A 19 -5.25 -9.46 7.04
CA ARG A 19 -4.40 -10.11 6.03
C ARG A 19 -3.30 -9.17 5.56
N LEU A 20 -3.66 -7.95 5.16
CA LEU A 20 -2.71 -6.89 4.78
C LEU A 20 -1.63 -6.71 5.83
N LYS A 21 -2.02 -6.65 7.11
CA LYS A 21 -1.09 -6.50 8.21
C LYS A 21 -0.12 -7.68 8.33
N SER A 22 -0.64 -8.89 8.32
CA SER A 22 0.18 -10.10 8.37
C SER A 22 1.18 -10.18 7.21
N GLU A 23 0.77 -9.80 5.99
CA GLU A 23 1.64 -9.79 4.81
C GLU A 23 2.75 -8.74 4.94
N ILE A 24 2.44 -7.54 5.42
CA ILE A 24 3.43 -6.48 5.65
C ILE A 24 4.43 -6.89 6.75
N GLU A 25 3.96 -7.44 7.86
CA GLU A 25 4.81 -7.83 8.99
C GLU A 25 5.79 -8.98 8.65
N THR A 26 5.36 -9.90 7.77
CA THR A 26 6.17 -11.03 7.29
C THR A 26 6.99 -10.70 6.04
N GLY A 27 6.72 -9.56 5.40
CA GLY A 27 7.30 -9.10 4.14
C GLY A 27 8.76 -8.65 4.17
N ARG A 28 9.54 -8.99 5.22
CA ARG A 28 10.90 -8.44 5.46
C ARG A 28 11.95 -8.76 4.37
N ASN A 29 11.65 -9.68 3.45
CA ASN A 29 12.54 -10.07 2.35
C ASN A 29 12.27 -9.31 1.03
N TYR A 30 11.33 -8.38 1.04
CA TYR A 30 10.95 -7.57 -0.11
C TYR A 30 11.54 -6.16 0.02
N HIS A 31 11.91 -5.57 -1.11
CA HIS A 31 12.51 -4.23 -1.15
C HIS A 31 11.42 -3.17 -1.30
N PHE A 32 10.39 -3.50 -2.08
CA PHE A 32 9.28 -2.60 -2.39
C PHE A 32 7.94 -3.22 -2.01
N LEU A 33 6.98 -2.36 -1.71
CA LEU A 33 5.61 -2.72 -1.36
C LEU A 33 4.63 -2.05 -2.32
N LEU A 34 3.75 -2.82 -2.93
CA LEU A 34 2.64 -2.32 -3.73
C LEU A 34 1.33 -2.79 -3.08
N ILE A 35 0.51 -1.83 -2.65
CA ILE A 35 -0.81 -2.09 -2.08
C ILE A 35 -1.86 -1.62 -3.10
N ASP A 36 -2.67 -2.52 -3.60
CA ASP A 36 -3.81 -2.21 -4.46
C ASP A 36 -5.10 -2.26 -3.65
N THR A 37 -5.68 -1.08 -3.41
CA THR A 37 -6.95 -0.96 -2.65
C THR A 37 -8.18 -1.18 -3.53
N GLY A 38 -8.00 -1.43 -4.82
CA GLY A 38 -9.07 -1.58 -5.80
C GLY A 38 -9.94 -0.33 -5.89
N LYS A 39 -11.24 -0.49 -5.61
CA LYS A 39 -12.21 0.62 -5.63
C LYS A 39 -12.27 1.40 -4.31
N HIS A 40 -11.47 1.03 -3.31
CA HIS A 40 -11.49 1.66 -1.98
C HIS A 40 -12.88 1.59 -1.31
N GLU A 41 -13.67 0.56 -1.62
CA GLU A 41 -15.03 0.40 -1.10
C GLU A 41 -14.97 -0.28 0.27
N PHE A 42 -15.07 0.48 1.36
CA PHE A 42 -15.15 -0.10 2.71
C PHE A 42 -16.58 -0.50 3.07
N ILE A 43 -16.73 -1.64 3.76
CA ILE A 43 -18.06 -2.12 4.17
C ILE A 43 -18.71 -1.24 5.27
N SER A 44 -17.93 -0.45 6.01
CA SER A 44 -18.43 0.50 7.01
C SER A 44 -17.39 1.55 7.43
N LEU A 45 -17.84 2.62 8.09
CA LEU A 45 -16.95 3.64 8.69
C LEU A 45 -16.04 3.06 9.77
N ASP A 46 -16.50 2.05 10.53
CA ASP A 46 -15.68 1.41 11.55
C ASP A 46 -14.50 0.67 10.94
N VAL A 47 -14.68 0.08 9.75
CA VAL A 47 -13.58 -0.55 9.01
C VAL A 47 -12.58 0.49 8.50
N ILE A 48 -13.02 1.70 8.13
CA ILE A 48 -12.11 2.79 7.75
C ILE A 48 -11.25 3.23 8.94
N LYS A 49 -11.86 3.39 10.12
CA LYS A 49 -11.12 3.73 11.36
C LYS A 49 -10.12 2.63 11.69
N TYR A 50 -10.57 1.37 11.66
CA TYR A 50 -9.71 0.23 11.90
C TYR A 50 -8.55 0.15 10.91
N PHE A 51 -8.79 0.41 9.62
CA PHE A 51 -7.74 0.48 8.60
C PHE A 51 -6.68 1.51 8.96
N ARG A 52 -7.09 2.74 9.31
CA ARG A 52 -6.18 3.82 9.70
C ARG A 52 -5.35 3.45 10.92
N GLU A 53 -5.97 2.90 11.96
CA GLU A 53 -5.29 2.45 13.17
C GLU A 53 -4.27 1.35 12.88
N GLN A 54 -4.62 0.37 12.04
CA GLN A 54 -3.69 -0.68 11.66
C GLN A 54 -2.52 -0.14 10.82
N MET A 55 -2.77 0.75 9.87
CA MET A 55 -1.70 1.39 9.08
C MET A 55 -0.71 2.14 9.96
N GLN A 56 -1.19 2.87 10.98
CA GLN A 56 -0.32 3.52 11.97
C GLN A 56 0.47 2.49 12.79
N SER A 57 -0.18 1.41 13.24
CA SER A 57 0.52 0.36 14.01
C SER A 57 1.62 -0.36 13.22
N MET A 58 1.53 -0.33 11.89
CA MET A 58 2.49 -0.95 10.98
C MET A 58 3.61 -0.02 10.53
N GLU A 59 3.66 1.24 10.99
CA GLU A 59 4.62 2.25 10.54
C GLU A 59 6.06 1.70 10.52
N THR A 60 6.50 1.04 11.59
CA THR A 60 7.86 0.47 11.66
C THR A 60 8.14 -0.60 10.62
N HIS A 61 7.13 -1.39 10.24
CA HIS A 61 7.26 -2.41 9.20
C HIS A 61 7.25 -1.79 7.80
N LEU A 62 6.37 -0.80 7.58
CA LEU A 62 6.33 -0.01 6.36
C LEU A 62 7.68 0.69 6.11
N LEU A 63 8.33 1.17 7.18
CA LEU A 63 9.64 1.81 7.08
C LEU A 63 10.77 0.87 6.62
N THR A 64 10.57 -0.45 6.60
CA THR A 64 11.56 -1.40 6.09
C THR A 64 11.60 -1.48 4.57
N PHE A 65 10.54 -1.03 3.89
CA PHE A 65 10.50 -0.95 2.44
C PHE A 65 11.18 0.34 1.97
N GLU A 66 11.97 0.22 0.91
CA GLU A 66 12.65 1.35 0.26
C GLU A 66 11.64 2.28 -0.42
N LYS A 67 10.63 1.69 -1.06
CA LYS A 67 9.55 2.40 -1.75
C LYS A 67 8.21 1.68 -1.55
N ILE A 68 7.15 2.47 -1.41
CA ILE A 68 5.77 2.00 -1.22
C ILE A 68 4.89 2.68 -2.27
N ALA A 69 4.13 1.87 -3.02
CA ALA A 69 3.15 2.35 -3.98
C ALA A 69 1.73 1.95 -3.56
N LEU A 70 0.80 2.91 -3.57
CA LEU A 70 -0.63 2.64 -3.41
C LEU A 70 -1.37 2.80 -4.73
N ILE A 71 -2.05 1.75 -5.16
CA ILE A 71 -3.03 1.82 -6.23
C ILE A 71 -4.36 2.22 -5.62
N HIS A 72 -4.87 3.36 -6.08
CA HIS A 72 -6.05 4.02 -5.55
C HIS A 72 -6.83 4.69 -6.70
N PRO A 73 -8.13 4.95 -6.51
CA PRO A 73 -8.92 5.73 -7.47
C PRO A 73 -8.34 7.14 -7.64
N GLN A 74 -8.48 7.72 -8.84
CA GLN A 74 -7.80 8.94 -9.32
C GLN A 74 -7.83 10.18 -8.39
N GLU A 75 -8.71 10.21 -7.41
CA GLU A 75 -8.99 11.35 -6.53
C GLU A 75 -7.85 11.71 -5.56
N TYR A 76 -6.87 10.82 -5.34
CA TYR A 76 -5.75 11.05 -4.39
C TYR A 76 -4.37 11.15 -5.08
N ARG A 77 -4.35 11.41 -6.39
CA ARG A 77 -3.09 11.50 -7.15
C ARG A 77 -2.22 12.64 -6.61
N ASN A 78 -0.95 12.33 -6.29
CA ASN A 78 0.08 13.25 -5.78
C ASN A 78 -0.09 13.74 -4.33
N GLU A 79 -0.90 13.09 -3.49
CA GLU A 79 -1.04 13.48 -2.07
C GLU A 79 0.06 12.91 -1.15
N SER A 80 1.24 12.60 -1.69
CA SER A 80 2.32 12.04 -0.88
C SER A 80 3.10 13.13 -0.14
N SER A 81 3.32 12.92 1.16
CA SER A 81 4.24 13.71 1.97
C SER A 81 5.71 13.49 1.62
N ASP A 82 6.04 12.34 1.02
CA ASP A 82 7.39 11.96 0.57
C ASP A 82 7.28 11.17 -0.75
N PRO A 83 7.21 11.86 -1.91
CA PRO A 83 6.98 11.22 -3.21
C PRO A 83 8.15 10.36 -3.70
N GLU A 84 9.33 10.45 -3.08
CA GLU A 84 10.48 9.60 -3.41
C GLU A 84 10.37 8.21 -2.76
N ARG A 85 9.67 8.13 -1.63
CA ARG A 85 9.49 6.90 -0.85
C ARG A 85 8.10 6.33 -0.92
N TYR A 86 7.08 7.17 -0.97
CA TYR A 86 5.67 6.78 -0.91
C TYR A 86 4.93 7.47 -2.04
N ASN A 87 4.20 6.74 -2.87
CA ASN A 87 3.49 7.38 -3.98
C ASN A 87 2.19 6.66 -4.35
N TYR A 88 1.35 7.42 -5.06
CA TYR A 88 -0.03 7.13 -5.36
C TYR A 88 -0.17 6.97 -6.88
N PHE A 89 -0.62 5.81 -7.33
CA PHE A 89 -0.79 5.50 -8.75
C PHE A 89 -2.21 5.03 -9.06
N THR A 90 -2.62 5.21 -10.31
CA THR A 90 -3.87 4.63 -10.84
C THR A 90 -3.62 3.32 -11.59
N SER A 91 -2.35 2.96 -11.82
CA SER A 91 -1.95 1.76 -12.55
C SER A 91 -0.80 1.03 -11.85
N ARG A 92 -0.91 -0.29 -11.77
CA ARG A 92 0.18 -1.17 -11.30
C ARG A 92 1.43 -1.06 -12.19
N VAL A 93 1.24 -0.81 -13.49
CA VAL A 93 2.36 -0.71 -14.44
C VAL A 93 3.21 0.52 -14.09
N GLU A 94 2.57 1.68 -13.91
CA GLU A 94 3.27 2.92 -13.54
C GLU A 94 4.00 2.79 -12.20
N ALA A 95 3.37 2.15 -11.21
CA ALA A 95 3.99 1.89 -9.91
C ALA A 95 5.26 1.01 -10.05
N LYS A 96 5.22 -0.02 -10.89
CA LYS A 96 6.36 -0.91 -11.13
C LYS A 96 7.48 -0.21 -11.89
N GLU A 97 7.15 0.62 -12.87
CA GLU A 97 8.14 1.45 -13.57
C GLU A 97 8.82 2.43 -12.61
N TRP A 98 8.08 3.03 -11.68
CA TRP A 98 8.65 3.91 -10.66
C TRP A 98 9.60 3.18 -9.69
N PHE A 99 9.31 1.92 -9.36
CA PHE A 99 10.25 1.07 -8.61
C PHE A 99 11.55 0.78 -9.38
N LEU A 100 11.47 0.64 -10.71
CA LEU A 100 12.61 0.35 -11.59
C LEU A 100 13.43 1.60 -11.92
N ASN A 101 12.82 2.78 -11.90
CA ASN A 101 13.49 4.08 -12.09
C ASN A 101 14.28 4.50 -10.83
N GLN A 102 15.10 3.59 -10.31
CA GLN A 102 16.20 3.90 -9.41
C GLN A 102 17.23 4.66 -10.25
N THR A 103 17.28 5.98 -10.09
CA THR A 103 18.20 6.85 -10.81
C THR A 103 19.64 6.35 -10.67
N LYS A 104 20.38 6.41 -11.79
CA LYS A 104 21.81 6.14 -11.96
C LYS A 104 22.70 6.68 -10.84
#